data_AF-A0A2V2GFR1-F1
#
_entry.id   AF-A0A2V2GFR1-F1
#
_cell.length_a   1.000
_cell.length_b   1.000
_cell.length_c   1.000
_cell.angle_alpha   90.00
_cell.angle_beta   90.00
_cell.angle_gamma   90.00
#
_symmetry.space_group_name_H-M   'P 1'
#
loop_
_entity.id
_entity.type
_entity.pdbx_description
1 polymer ?
#
loop_
_entity_poly.entity_id
_entity_poly.type
_entity_poly.pdbx_seq_one_letter_code
_entity_poly.pdbx_strand_id
1 'polypeptide(L)'
;MAEKKTNNEQQLFVQKEPFEYNGKTYHHYFIQGMVRGREVKVELAPPNKDTDMGGYTVLDIVFGDADRADLLIEPFEITDDKTKQVIKGNRYLVRTVDEDGKVYECTVKPARTSDRSLLNMLLAE
;
A
#
# COMPACT_ATOMS: atom_id res chain seq x y z
N MET A 1 -4.21 30.14 5.57
CA MET A 1 -3.33 28.96 5.59
C MET A 1 -4.26 27.77 5.46
N ALA A 2 -4.31 27.16 4.28
CA ALA A 2 -5.36 26.21 3.94
C ALA A 2 -5.14 24.88 4.68
N GLU A 3 -6.03 24.60 5.62
CA GLU A 3 -6.21 23.29 6.22
C GLU A 3 -6.52 22.29 5.10
N LYS A 4 -5.50 21.54 4.64
CA LYS A 4 -5.73 20.32 3.87
C LYS A 4 -6.34 19.30 4.83
N LYS A 5 -7.67 19.32 4.91
CA LYS A 5 -8.45 18.23 5.48
C LYS A 5 -8.19 16.99 4.63
N THR A 6 -7.24 16.16 5.05
CA THR A 6 -7.10 14.80 4.54
C THR A 6 -8.21 13.98 5.17
N ASN A 7 -9.43 14.18 4.66
CA ASN A 7 -10.59 13.33 4.93
C ASN A 7 -10.28 11.94 4.34
N ASN A 8 -9.68 11.05 5.14
CA ASN A 8 -9.70 9.60 4.94
C ASN A 8 -9.23 8.96 6.28
N GLU A 9 -9.99 9.19 7.35
CA GLU A 9 -9.79 8.61 8.69
C GLU A 9 -10.12 7.10 8.77
N GLN A 10 -10.24 6.42 7.63
CA GLN A 10 -10.11 4.96 7.60
C GLN A 10 -8.61 4.66 7.64
N GLN A 11 -8.05 4.54 8.85
CA GLN A 11 -6.72 3.96 9.02
C GLN A 11 -6.77 2.53 8.46
N LEU A 12 -6.27 2.37 7.23
CA LEU A 12 -6.07 1.07 6.62
C LEU A 12 -4.73 0.55 7.10
N PHE A 13 -4.72 -0.72 7.49
CA PHE A 13 -3.50 -1.41 7.88
C PHE A 13 -3.15 -2.44 6.84
N VAL A 14 -1.87 -2.52 6.52
CA VAL A 14 -1.33 -3.62 5.74
C VAL A 14 -0.87 -4.69 6.71
N GLN A 15 -1.34 -5.91 6.49
CA GLN A 15 -0.93 -7.09 7.24
C GLN A 15 0.16 -7.83 6.46
N LYS A 16 1.15 -8.35 7.19
CA LYS A 16 2.24 -9.20 6.70
C LYS A 16 2.00 -10.63 7.18
N GLU A 17 1.93 -11.58 6.26
CA GLU A 17 1.76 -13.01 6.57
C GLU A 17 2.84 -13.85 5.87
N PRO A 18 3.62 -14.67 6.60
CA PRO A 18 4.63 -15.52 5.99
C PRO A 18 3.98 -16.71 5.26
N PHE A 19 4.55 -17.07 4.11
CA PHE A 19 4.19 -18.27 3.37
C PHE A 19 5.44 -18.98 2.85
N GLU A 20 5.35 -20.29 2.74
CA GLU A 20 6.43 -21.12 2.18
C GLU A 20 6.17 -21.39 0.71
N TYR A 21 7.15 -21.06 -0.14
CA TYR A 21 7.11 -21.37 -1.55
C TYR A 21 8.47 -21.88 -2.02
N ASN A 22 8.50 -23.07 -2.63
CA ASN A 22 9.74 -23.74 -3.06
C ASN A 22 10.81 -23.83 -1.95
N GLY A 23 10.41 -24.09 -0.71
CA GLY A 23 11.34 -24.21 0.43
C GLY A 23 11.99 -22.90 0.87
N LYS A 24 11.44 -21.75 0.44
CA LYS A 24 11.80 -20.41 0.91
C LYS A 24 10.60 -19.74 1.54
N THR A 25 10.85 -19.04 2.64
CA THR A 25 9.83 -18.21 3.29
C THR A 25 9.74 -16.87 2.58
N TYR A 26 8.53 -16.50 2.19
CA TYR A 26 8.17 -15.22 1.62
C TYR A 26 7.07 -14.60 2.46
N HIS A 27 6.74 -13.33 2.19
CA HIS A 27 5.70 -12.62 2.92
C HIS A 27 4.63 -12.11 1.95
N HIS A 28 3.37 -12.41 2.24
CA HIS A 28 2.21 -11.75 1.63
C HIS A 28 1.91 -10.47 2.38
N TYR A 29 1.70 -9.40 1.63
CA TYR A 29 1.28 -8.11 2.15
C TYR A 29 -0.11 -7.84 1.65
N PHE A 30 -1.09 -7.68 2.53
CA PHE A 30 -2.47 -7.47 2.13
C PHE A 30 -3.23 -6.56 3.07
N ILE A 31 -4.23 -5.88 2.52
CA ILE A 31 -5.21 -5.12 3.29
C ILE A 31 -6.46 -5.99 3.37
N GLN A 32 -7.00 -6.17 4.57
CA GLN A 32 -8.30 -6.80 4.76
C GLN A 32 -9.32 -5.72 5.05
N GLY A 33 -10.45 -5.77 4.35
CA GLY A 33 -11.55 -4.85 4.56
C GLY A 33 -12.88 -5.48 4.20
N MET A 34 -13.96 -4.71 4.36
CA MET A 34 -15.31 -5.14 4.02
C MET A 34 -15.82 -4.24 2.90
N VAL A 35 -16.32 -4.83 1.81
CA VAL A 35 -16.95 -4.10 0.71
C VAL A 35 -18.35 -4.64 0.54
N ARG A 36 -19.38 -3.80 0.74
CA ARG A 36 -20.79 -4.19 0.64
C ARG A 36 -21.13 -5.46 1.46
N GLY A 37 -20.57 -5.57 2.66
CA GLY A 37 -20.79 -6.72 3.53
C GLY A 37 -20.05 -8.00 3.16
N ARG A 38 -19.11 -7.95 2.22
CA ARG A 38 -18.21 -9.06 1.88
C ARG A 38 -16.80 -8.74 2.34
N GLU A 39 -16.16 -9.67 3.03
CA GLU A 39 -14.74 -9.57 3.33
C GLU A 39 -13.92 -9.67 2.04
N VAL A 40 -13.06 -8.69 1.82
CA VAL A 40 -12.15 -8.63 0.68
C VAL A 40 -10.72 -8.54 1.19
N LYS A 41 -9.82 -9.25 0.52
CA LYS A 41 -8.37 -9.14 0.73
C LYS A 41 -7.77 -8.51 -0.52
N VAL A 42 -7.03 -7.43 -0.33
CA VAL A 42 -6.33 -6.69 -1.37
C VAL A 42 -4.84 -6.99 -1.22
N GLU A 43 -4.28 -7.74 -2.15
CA GLU A 43 -2.84 -8.00 -2.16
C GLU A 43 -2.06 -6.75 -2.62
N LEU A 44 -1.00 -6.43 -1.90
CA LEU A 44 -0.06 -5.35 -2.18
C LEU A 44 1.30 -5.91 -2.56
N ALA A 45 1.96 -5.22 -3.48
CA ALA A 45 3.29 -5.55 -3.96
C ALA A 45 4.10 -4.26 -4.16
N PRO A 46 5.44 -4.34 -4.13
CA PRO A 46 6.29 -3.22 -4.52
C PRO A 46 6.00 -2.83 -5.99
N PRO A 47 6.16 -1.54 -6.36
CA PRO A 47 5.75 -1.01 -7.66
C PRO A 47 6.47 -1.64 -8.85
N ASN A 48 7.65 -2.21 -8.62
CA ASN A 48 8.51 -2.84 -9.61
C ASN A 48 8.71 -4.33 -9.32
N LYS A 49 7.71 -5.04 -8.77
CA LYS A 49 7.85 -6.46 -8.37
C LYS A 49 8.43 -7.37 -9.47
N ASP A 50 8.18 -7.05 -10.75
CA ASP A 50 8.62 -7.84 -11.91
C ASP A 50 10.06 -7.53 -12.36
N THR A 51 10.59 -6.35 -12.05
CA THR A 51 11.93 -5.89 -12.48
C THR A 51 12.89 -5.67 -11.33
N ASP A 52 12.38 -5.56 -10.10
CA ASP A 52 13.12 -5.24 -8.89
C ASP A 52 12.58 -6.09 -7.73
N MET A 53 13.04 -7.33 -7.68
CA MET A 53 12.71 -8.27 -6.60
C MET A 53 13.17 -7.75 -5.23
N GLY A 54 14.11 -6.79 -5.18
CA GLY A 54 14.56 -6.13 -3.96
C GLY A 54 13.49 -5.27 -3.29
N GLY A 55 12.41 -4.92 -4.00
CA GLY A 55 11.30 -4.17 -3.42
C GLY A 55 10.60 -4.90 -2.28
N TYR A 56 10.55 -6.24 -2.31
CA TYR A 56 10.01 -7.03 -1.20
C TYR A 56 10.92 -7.02 0.02
N THR A 57 12.25 -6.94 -0.19
CA THR A 57 13.21 -6.78 0.91
C THR A 57 13.04 -5.44 1.61
N VAL A 58 12.83 -4.36 0.85
CA VAL A 58 12.55 -3.04 1.46
C VAL A 58 11.25 -3.10 2.26
N LEU A 59 10.20 -3.71 1.70
CA LEU A 59 8.93 -3.85 2.40
C LEU A 59 9.09 -4.68 3.69
N ASP A 60 9.87 -5.76 3.64
CA ASP A 60 10.18 -6.57 4.81
C ASP A 60 10.93 -5.79 5.89
N ILE A 61 11.88 -4.93 5.49
CA ILE A 61 12.60 -4.02 6.41
C ILE A 61 11.66 -2.97 7.01
N VAL A 62 10.73 -2.42 6.23
CA VAL A 62 9.74 -1.45 6.75
C VAL A 62 8.86 -2.12 7.80
N PHE A 63 8.40 -3.35 7.56
CA PHE A 63 7.67 -4.08 8.59
C PHE A 63 8.57 -4.48 9.76
N GLY A 64 9.82 -4.85 9.50
CA GLY A 64 10.73 -5.38 10.51
C GLY A 64 10.10 -6.60 11.19
N ASP A 65 10.03 -6.53 12.52
CA ASP A 65 9.37 -7.52 13.38
C ASP A 65 7.85 -7.33 13.50
N ALA A 66 7.28 -6.25 12.96
CA ALA A 66 5.85 -6.00 13.01
C ALA A 66 5.09 -6.86 11.97
N ASP A 67 3.93 -7.38 12.39
CA ASP A 67 2.96 -8.05 11.51
C ASP A 67 2.00 -7.08 10.80
N ARG A 68 2.01 -5.79 11.20
CA ARG A 68 1.11 -4.75 10.71
C ARG A 68 1.82 -3.43 10.52
N ALA A 69 1.41 -2.69 9.49
CA ALA A 69 1.92 -1.36 9.19
C ALA A 69 0.80 -0.42 8.72
N ASP A 70 0.96 0.88 8.96
CA ASP A 70 0.01 1.89 8.51
C ASP A 70 0.09 2.07 6.99
N LEU A 71 -1.08 2.10 6.34
CA LEU A 71 -1.19 2.46 4.92
C LEU A 71 -1.59 3.92 4.78
N LEU A 72 -0.69 4.71 4.20
CA LEU A 72 -0.95 6.08 3.79
C LEU A 72 -1.36 6.11 2.32
N ILE A 73 -2.36 6.95 2.04
CA ILE A 73 -2.91 7.13 0.72
C ILE A 73 -2.78 8.60 0.37
N GLU A 74 -1.89 8.87 -0.56
CA GLU A 74 -1.61 10.22 -1.03
C GLU A 74 -2.22 10.40 -2.42
N PRO A 75 -3.34 11.14 -2.56
CA PRO A 75 -3.83 11.53 -3.86
C PRO A 75 -2.82 12.49 -4.51
N PHE A 76 -2.38 12.16 -5.72
CA PHE A 76 -1.51 13.02 -6.52
C PHE A 76 -2.24 13.45 -7.78
N GLU A 77 -1.93 14.67 -8.20
CA GLU A 77 -2.37 15.23 -9.47
C GLU A 77 -1.13 15.67 -10.22
N ILE A 78 -0.79 14.96 -11.28
CA ILE A 78 0.29 15.33 -12.18
C ILE A 78 -0.35 15.92 -13.42
N THR A 79 -0.03 17.18 -13.70
CA THR A 79 -0.38 17.80 -14.97
C THR A 79 0.80 17.64 -15.90
N ASP A 80 0.62 16.88 -16.98
CA ASP A 80 1.62 16.76 -18.02
C ASP A 80 1.60 18.04 -18.87
N ASP A 81 2.68 18.84 -18.79
CA ASP A 81 2.72 20.16 -19.44
C ASP A 81 2.68 20.06 -20.97
N LYS A 82 3.19 18.95 -21.54
CA LYS A 82 3.24 18.72 -22.99
C LYS A 82 1.88 18.35 -23.59
N THR A 83 1.10 17.55 -22.87
CA THR A 83 -0.20 17.05 -23.36
C THR A 83 -1.39 17.78 -22.72
N LYS A 84 -1.16 18.66 -21.73
CA LYS A 84 -2.17 19.30 -20.88
C LYS A 84 -3.12 18.31 -20.21
N GLN A 85 -2.73 17.04 -20.10
CA GLN A 85 -3.53 16.01 -19.44
C GLN A 85 -3.29 16.07 -17.94
N VAL A 86 -4.39 16.13 -17.19
CA VAL A 86 -4.37 16.03 -15.73
C VAL A 86 -4.53 14.56 -15.36
N ILE A 87 -3.43 13.94 -14.91
CA ILE A 87 -3.41 12.57 -14.42
C ILE A 87 -3.63 12.62 -12.92
N LYS A 88 -4.82 12.20 -12.49
CA LYS A 88 -5.15 12.02 -11.08
C LYS A 88 -4.95 10.56 -10.70
N GLY A 89 -4.28 10.32 -9.57
CA GLY A 89 -4.05 8.97 -9.06
C GLY A 89 -3.87 8.97 -7.56
N ASN A 90 -3.90 7.79 -6.97
CA ASN A 90 -3.59 7.58 -5.56
C ASN A 90 -2.26 6.86 -5.46
N ARG A 91 -1.37 7.37 -4.62
CA ARG A 91 -0.12 6.72 -4.24
C ARG A 91 -0.32 6.05 -2.89
N TYR A 92 0.07 4.79 -2.80
CA TYR A 92 -0.02 4.00 -1.58
C TYR A 92 1.37 3.89 -0.97
N LEU A 93 1.50 4.26 0.30
CA LEU A 93 2.74 4.15 1.06
C LEU A 93 2.47 3.36 2.32
N VAL A 94 3.30 2.38 2.60
CA VAL A 94 3.33 1.71 3.89
C VAL A 94 4.33 2.44 4.77
N ARG A 95 3.93 2.78 5.98
CA ARG A 95 4.76 3.46 6.96
C ARG A 95 4.72 2.73 8.30
N THR A 96 5.87 2.63 8.93
CA THR A 96 6.03 2.14 10.30
C THR A 96 6.95 3.09 11.07
N VAL A 97 6.85 3.03 12.39
CA VAL A 97 7.75 3.76 13.29
C VAL A 97 8.38 2.75 14.21
N ASP A 98 9.70 2.70 14.20
CA ASP A 98 10.49 1.80 15.05
C ASP A 98 10.56 2.32 16.50
N GLU A 99 11.04 1.49 17.43
CA GLU A 99 11.15 1.87 18.85
C GLU A 99 12.07 3.07 19.07
N ASP A 100 13.07 3.25 18.20
CA ASP A 100 13.99 4.40 18.19
C ASP A 100 13.35 5.70 17.62
N GLY A 101 12.08 5.65 17.21
CA GLY A 101 11.36 6.77 16.58
C GLY A 101 11.72 6.99 15.11
N LYS A 102 12.50 6.08 14.52
CA LYS A 102 12.85 6.13 13.09
C LYS A 102 11.67 5.69 12.24
N VAL A 103 11.32 6.54 11.28
CA VAL A 103 10.23 6.28 10.35
C VAL A 103 10.77 5.50 9.16
N TYR A 104 10.16 4.36 8.88
CA TYR A 104 10.40 3.62 7.66
C TYR A 104 9.17 3.72 6.76
N GLU A 105 9.38 4.04 5.49
CA GLU A 105 8.30 4.14 4.52
C GLU A 105 8.67 3.47 3.20
N CYS A 106 7.69 2.83 2.57
CA CYS A 106 7.86 2.16 1.28
C CYS A 106 6.62 2.37 0.41
N THR A 107 6.82 2.71 -0.85
CA THR A 107 5.71 2.75 -1.81
C THR A 107 5.25 1.36 -2.19
N VAL A 108 3.95 1.15 -2.24
CA VAL A 108 3.32 -0.09 -2.68
C VAL A 108 2.30 0.17 -3.78
N LYS A 109 1.93 -0.89 -4.49
CA LYS A 109 0.85 -0.92 -5.47
C LYS A 109 0.02 -2.19 -5.29
N PRO A 110 -1.26 -2.17 -5.68
CA PRO A 110 -2.05 -3.39 -5.75
C PRO A 110 -1.36 -4.42 -6.65
N ALA A 111 -1.26 -5.67 -6.18
CA ALA A 111 -0.51 -6.71 -6.86
C ALA A 111 -1.14 -7.07 -8.21
N ARG A 112 -2.47 -7.04 -8.31
CA ARG A 112 -3.23 -7.31 -9.55
C ARG A 112 -4.23 -6.19 -9.83
N THR A 113 -4.77 -6.17 -11.05
CA THR A 113 -5.83 -5.25 -11.45
C THR A 113 -7.09 -5.42 -10.60
N SER A 114 -7.41 -6.66 -10.22
CA SER A 114 -8.54 -6.98 -9.32
C SER A 114 -8.37 -6.34 -7.94
N ASP A 115 -7.17 -6.46 -7.36
CA ASP A 115 -6.82 -5.83 -6.07
C ASP A 115 -6.97 -4.31 -6.16
N ARG A 116 -6.55 -3.70 -7.28
CA ARG A 116 -6.74 -2.26 -7.52
C ARG A 116 -8.21 -1.88 -7.50
N SER A 117 -9.07 -2.66 -8.15
CA SER A 117 -10.51 -2.41 -8.14
C SER A 117 -11.11 -2.57 -6.73
N LEU A 118 -10.72 -3.61 -6.00
CA LEU A 118 -11.17 -3.84 -4.62
C LEU A 118 -10.72 -2.73 -3.67
N LEU A 119 -9.46 -2.29 -3.79
CA LEU A 119 -8.95 -1.16 -3.01
C LEU A 119 -9.72 0.11 -3.32
N ASN A 120 -9.98 0.40 -4.60
CA ASN A 120 -10.77 1.58 -4.96
C ASN A 120 -12.21 1.50 -4.44
N MET A 121 -12.80 0.30 -4.34
CA MET A 121 -14.10 0.10 -3.70
C MET A 121 -14.03 0.32 -2.19
N LEU A 122 -13.01 -0.20 -1.52
CA LEU A 122 -12.77 0.02 -0.08
C LEU A 122 -12.61 1.50 0.26
N LEU A 123 -11.91 2.25 -0.59
CA LEU A 123 -11.68 3.68 -0.40
C LEU A 123 -12.87 4.56 -0.75
N ALA A 124 -13.83 4.02 -1.50
CA ALA A 124 -15.05 4.71 -1.90
C ALA A 124 -16.23 4.44 -0.96
N GLU A 125 -16.06 3.59 0.07
CA GLU A 125 -17.08 3.23 1.05
C GLU A 125 -17.15 4.20 2.24
#